data_AF-A0AA35N864-F1
#
_entry.id   AF-A0AA35N864-F1
#
_cell.length_a   1.000
_cell.length_b   1.000
_cell.length_c   1.000
_cell.angle_alpha   90.00
_cell.angle_beta   90.00
_cell.angle_gamma   90.00
#
_symmetry.space_group_name_H-M   'P 1'
#
loop_
_entity.id
_entity.type
_entity.pdbx_description
1 polymer ?
#
loop_
_entity_poly.entity_id
_entity_poly.type
_entity_poly.pdbx_seq_one_letter_code
_entity_poly.pdbx_strand_id
1 'polypeptide(L)' 'MICEFQCSRCRWVKTESEPLQVSDNRFLCQVCVKREQEPPPAPPPMREGAMPHPHGVGVTLVVLVFLMGVAVGTKMAGGW' A
#
# COMPACT_ATOMS: atom_id res chain seq x y z
N MET A 1 -8.83 31.17 35.30
CA MET A 1 -7.43 31.62 35.13
C MET A 1 -7.10 31.42 33.66
N ILE A 2 -6.67 32.48 32.96
CA ILE A 2 -6.30 32.38 31.55
C ILE A 2 -4.79 32.20 31.53
N CYS A 3 -4.29 31.17 30.85
CA CYS A 3 -2.86 30.86 30.81
C CYS A 3 -2.31 31.17 29.42
N GLU A 4 -1.19 31.89 29.38
CA GLU A 4 -0.41 32.03 28.17
C GLU A 4 0.60 30.89 28.11
N PHE A 5 0.61 30.15 27.01
CA PHE A 5 1.52 29.02 26.81
C PHE A 5 1.95 28.93 25.35
N GLN A 6 3.12 28.35 25.12
CA GLN A 6 3.59 28.05 23.78
C GLN A 6 3.13 26.63 23.40
N CYS A 7 2.33 26.53 22.33
CA CYS A 7 1.89 25.24 21.85
C CYS A 7 3.08 24.46 21.25
N SER A 8 3.33 23.24 21.72
CA SER A 8 4.45 22.41 21.27
C SER A 8 4.37 22.01 19.79
N ARG A 9 3.17 21.95 19.23
CA ARG A 9 2.92 21.50 17.85
C ARG A 9 3.05 22.61 16.81
N CYS A 10 2.36 23.73 17.01
CA CYS A 10 2.45 24.86 16.08
C CYS A 10 3.58 25.85 16.43
N ARG A 11 4.10 25.82 17.67
CA ARG A 11 5.10 26.77 18.22
C ARG A 11 4.61 28.21 18.41
N TRP A 12 3.32 28.46 18.29
CA TRP A 12 2.71 29.76 18.55
C TRP A 12 2.35 29.91 20.03
N VAL A 13 2.50 31.13 20.56
CA VAL A 13 1.95 31.49 21.87
C VAL A 13 0.44 31.64 21.73
N LYS A 14 -0.28 31.00 22.65
CA LYS A 14 -1.74 31.07 22.72
C LYS A 14 -2.19 31.34 24.14
N THR A 15 -3.36 31.94 24.22
CA THR A 15 -4.00 32.37 25.46
C THR A 15 -5.32 31.61 25.55
N GLU A 16 -5.30 30.45 26.23
CA GLU A 16 -6.49 29.58 26.39
C GLU A 16 -6.68 29.30 27.91
N SER A 17 -7.92 29.08 28.34
CA SER A 17 -8.22 28.77 29.75
C SER A 17 -7.82 27.35 30.14
N GLU A 18 -7.85 26.42 29.19
CA GLU A 18 -7.62 24.98 29.40
C GLU A 18 -6.70 24.42 28.30
N PRO A 19 -5.38 24.66 28.36
CA PRO A 19 -4.42 23.98 27.52
C PRO A 19 -4.34 22.48 27.86
N LEU A 20 -4.27 21.62 26.83
CA LEU A 20 -4.03 20.20 27.08
C LEU A 20 -2.54 19.98 27.41
N GLN A 21 -2.25 19.50 28.61
CA GLN A 21 -0.91 19.10 28.99
C GLN A 21 -0.60 17.69 28.48
N VAL A 22 0.41 17.55 27.63
CA VAL A 22 0.84 16.25 27.08
C VAL A 22 2.01 15.66 27.87
N SER A 23 2.86 16.52 28.43
CA SER A 23 4.07 16.15 29.18
C SER A 23 4.53 17.34 30.01
N ASP A 24 5.56 17.14 30.84
CA ASP A 24 6.20 18.22 31.60
C ASP A 24 6.59 19.37 30.66
N ASN A 25 6.04 20.55 30.90
CA ASN A 25 6.19 21.77 30.08
C ASN A 25 5.78 21.66 28.60
N ARG A 26 4.99 20.65 28.21
CA ARG A 26 4.45 20.54 26.83
C ARG A 26 2.94 20.67 26.82
N PHE A 27 2.47 21.78 26.26
CA PHE A 27 1.06 22.10 26.12
C PHE A 27 0.63 22.11 24.66
N LEU A 28 -0.59 21.67 24.39
CA LEU A 28 -1.22 21.71 23.07
C LEU A 28 -2.40 22.66 23.06
N CYS A 29 -2.54 23.35 21.94
CA CYS A 29 -3.70 24.17 21.64
C CYS A 29 -4.94 23.34 21.32
N GLN A 30 -6.16 23.81 21.60
CA GLN A 30 -7.37 23.04 21.28
C GLN A 30 -7.46 22.58 19.81
N VAL A 31 -7.06 23.43 18.86
CA VAL A 31 -7.02 23.08 17.42
C VAL A 31 -6.06 21.91 17.16
N CYS A 32 -4.92 21.92 17.86
CA CYS A 32 -3.87 20.93 17.75
C CYS A 32 -4.30 19.59 18.35
N VAL A 33 -5.04 19.63 19.46
CA VAL A 33 -5.66 18.48 20.13
C VAL A 33 -6.70 17.83 19.22
N LYS A 34 -7.64 18.63 18.69
CA LYS A 34 -8.70 18.12 17.81
C LYS A 34 -8.13 17.36 16.60
N ARG A 35 -7.01 17.83 16.06
CA ARG A 35 -6.33 17.19 14.93
C ARG A 35 -5.54 15.92 15.31
N GLU A 36 -5.12 15.75 16.56
CA GLU A 36 -4.55 14.47 17.02
C GLU A 36 -5.62 13.41 17.33
N GLN A 37 -6.82 13.86 17.72
CA GLN A 37 -7.92 12.97 18.06
C GLN A 37 -8.67 12.44 16.84
N GLU A 38 -8.40 13.00 15.66
CA GLU A 38 -9.00 12.52 14.40
C GLU A 38 -8.37 11.18 14.02
N PRO A 39 -9.17 10.10 13.85
CA PRO A 39 -8.64 8.82 13.40
C PRO A 39 -8.01 8.97 12.02
N PRO A 40 -6.94 8.21 11.72
CA PRO A 40 -6.32 8.26 10.40
C PRO A 40 -7.36 7.92 9.32
N PRO A 41 -7.28 8.55 8.14
CA PRO A 41 -8.16 8.23 7.04
C PRO A 41 -8.04 6.74 6.70
N ALA A 42 -9.17 6.11 6.38
CA ALA A 42 -9.18 4.71 5.99
C ALA A 42 -8.24 4.50 4.78
N PRO A 43 -7.44 3.42 4.77
CA PRO A 43 -6.57 3.13 3.63
C PRO A 43 -7.41 2.96 2.36
N PRO A 44 -6.89 3.38 1.19
CA PRO A 44 -7.58 3.16 -0.07
C PRO A 44 -7.79 1.66 -0.31
N PRO A 45 -8.89 1.25 -0.98
CA PRO A 45 -9.11 -0.15 -1.31
C PRO A 45 -7.96 -0.66 -2.18
N MET A 46 -7.34 -1.77 -1.75
CA MET A 46 -6.29 -2.43 -2.52
C MET A 46 -6.92 -2.97 -3.81
N ARG A 47 -6.40 -2.54 -4.97
CA ARG A 47 -6.77 -3.16 -6.25
C ARG A 47 -6.41 -4.63 -6.18
N GLU A 48 -7.41 -5.50 -6.23
CA GLU A 48 -7.20 -6.92 -6.45
C GLU A 48 -6.51 -7.07 -7.80
N GLY A 49 -5.25 -7.48 -7.78
CA GLY A 49 -4.52 -7.80 -8.99
C GLY A 49 -5.26 -8.92 -9.69
N ALA A 50 -5.82 -8.64 -10.87
CA ALA A 50 -6.32 -9.68 -11.75
C ALA A 50 -5.16 -10.68 -11.94
N MET A 51 -5.32 -11.91 -11.43
CA MET A 51 -4.37 -12.97 -11.70
C MET A 51 -4.17 -13.02 -13.22
N PRO A 52 -2.94 -12.86 -13.73
CA PRO A 52 -2.69 -13.12 -15.13
C PRO A 52 -3.08 -14.59 -15.36
N HIS A 53 -4.08 -14.80 -16.21
CA HIS A 53 -4.47 -16.13 -16.66
C HIS A 53 -3.20 -16.87 -17.09
N PRO A 54 -3.06 -18.15 -16.71
CA PRO A 54 -1.81 -18.86 -16.87
C PRO A 54 -1.38 -18.82 -18.34
N HIS A 55 -0.07 -18.77 -18.56
CA HIS A 55 0.68 -18.79 -19.81
C HIS A 55 0.40 -20.00 -20.74
N GLY A 56 -0.78 -20.60 -20.68
CA GLY A 56 -1.13 -21.89 -21.26
C GLY A 56 -1.15 -21.90 -22.77
N VAL A 57 -1.54 -20.82 -23.45
CA VAL A 57 -1.65 -20.85 -24.93
C VAL A 57 -0.26 -20.95 -25.56
N GLY A 58 0.69 -20.12 -25.12
CA GLY A 58 2.05 -20.14 -25.65
C GLY A 58 2.78 -21.45 -25.36
N VAL A 59 2.68 -21.95 -24.12
CA VAL A 59 3.31 -23.22 -23.73
C VAL A 59 2.71 -24.40 -24.51
N THR A 60 1.38 -24.42 -24.69
CA THR A 60 0.71 -25.50 -25.45
C THR A 60 1.16 -25.52 -26.91
N LEU A 61 1.30 -24.36 -27.55
CA LEU A 61 1.77 -24.28 -28.93
C LEU A 61 3.21 -24.80 -29.11
N VAL A 62 4.12 -24.44 -28.19
CA VAL A 62 5.51 -24.93 -28.23
C VAL A 62 5.56 -26.45 -28.10
N VAL A 63 4.80 -27.01 -27.16
CA VAL A 63 4.72 -28.47 -26.97
C VAL A 63 4.17 -29.16 -28.22
N LEU A 64 3.12 -28.62 -28.83
CA LEU A 64 2.53 -29.20 -30.05
C LEU A 64 3.50 -29.20 -31.23
N VAL A 65 4.20 -28.09 -31.48
CA VAL A 65 5.20 -28.01 -32.56
C VAL A 65 6.33 -29.02 -32.33
N PHE A 66 6.79 -29.15 -31.08
CA PHE A 66 7.85 -30.11 -30.74
C PHE A 66 7.39 -31.55 -30.99
N LEU A 67 6.19 -31.94 -30.54
CA LEU A 67 5.64 -33.28 -30.76
C LEU A 67 5.47 -33.60 -32.25
N MET A 68 4.98 -32.66 -33.05
CA MET A 68 4.86 -32.84 -34.49
C MET A 68 6.23 -32.99 -35.16
N GLY A 69 7.21 -32.19 -34.75
CA GLY A 69 8.59 -32.30 -35.24
C GLY A 69 9.21 -33.67 -34.95
N VAL A 70 9.03 -34.18 -33.72
CA VAL A 70 9.48 -35.53 -33.34
C VAL A 70 8.76 -36.61 -34.15
N ALA A 71 7.43 -36.52 -34.30
CA ALA A 71 6.66 -37.51 -35.07
C ALA A 71 7.05 -37.55 -36.56
N VAL A 72 7.32 -36.40 -37.17
CA VAL A 72 7.84 -36.32 -38.55
C VAL A 72 9.27 -36.86 -38.59
N GLY A 73 10.12 -36.49 -37.64
CA GLY A 73 11.49 -36.97 -37.55
C GLY A 73 11.60 -38.48 -37.38
N THR A 74 10.78 -39.09 -36.53
CA THR A 74 10.73 -40.55 -36.34
C THR A 74 10.20 -41.26 -37.58
N LYS A 75 9.21 -40.69 -38.28
CA LYS A 75 8.73 -41.22 -39.57
C LYS A 75 9.82 -41.21 -40.64
N MET A 76 10.66 -40.17 -40.68
CA MET A 76 11.77 -40.08 -41.63
C MET A 76 12.99 -40.93 -41.22
N ALA A 77 13.22 -41.16 -39.92
CA ALA A 77 14.33 -41.95 -39.42
C ALA A 77 14.04 -43.47 -39.39
N GLY A 78 12.78 -43.88 -39.27
CA GLY A 78 12.35 -45.29 -39.27
C GLY A 78 11.91 -45.80 -40.66
N GLY A 79 12.16 -45.05 -41.72
CA GLY A 79 11.87 -45.44 -43.11
C GLY A 79 13.05 -46.12 -43.79
N TRP A 80 13.62 -47.15 -43.15
CA TRP A 80 14.46 -48.19 -43.77
C TRP A 80 13.94 -49.54 -43.31
#